data_AF-A0A6A7VNI9-F1
#
_entry.id   AF-A0A6A7VNI9-F1
#
_cell.length_a   1.000
_cell.length_b   1.000
_cell.length_c   1.000
_cell.angle_alpha   90.00
_cell.angle_beta   90.00
_cell.angle_gamma   90.00
#
_symmetry.space_group_name_H-M   'P 1'
#
loop_
_entity.id
_entity.type
_entity.pdbx_description
1 polymer ?
#
loop_
_entity_poly.entity_id
_entity_poly.type
_entity_poly.pdbx_seq_one_letter_code
_entity_poly.pdbx_strand_id
1 'polypeptide(L)'
;MKKFTTLLTMAFIALMSISFTSCDDDSDIAYTLDGTWKGNMLVEYGNHNALYSVIRFDQNDGIYSGTGYWIDYFERNYWHGNNYIANRITWTVRNRNIYITLLDEGSDVVIYDYALGDRKFSGYVDADNGNRAYFELYRDSYSYNWRDYDWGYDWDYDDGWGYSKQHSGLENTQIVSRGAKDSVEYVKVADDNQKPVRRFVVK
;
A
#
# COMPACT_ATOMS: atom_id res chain seq x y z
N MET A 1 48.16 22.52 -17.83
CA MET A 1 47.65 21.54 -16.86
C MET A 1 46.84 22.15 -15.69
N LYS A 2 47.07 23.41 -15.27
CA LYS A 2 46.33 24.04 -14.15
C LYS A 2 44.83 24.38 -14.39
N LYS A 3 44.34 24.38 -15.64
CA LYS A 3 42.95 24.75 -15.97
C LYS A 3 41.97 23.57 -16.04
N PHE A 4 42.47 22.36 -16.27
CA PHE A 4 41.64 21.15 -16.35
C PHE A 4 41.25 20.61 -14.97
N THR A 5 42.14 20.76 -13.98
CA THR A 5 41.85 20.36 -12.60
C THR A 5 40.73 21.20 -11.98
N THR A 6 40.67 22.51 -12.26
CA THR A 6 39.67 23.43 -11.68
C THR A 6 38.24 23.18 -12.18
N LEU A 7 38.09 22.81 -13.45
CA LEU A 7 36.80 22.43 -14.04
C LEU A 7 36.26 21.14 -13.42
N LEU A 8 37.14 20.16 -13.17
CA LEU A 8 36.76 18.91 -12.54
C LEU A 8 36.32 19.12 -11.08
N THR A 9 37.01 19.95 -10.30
CA THR A 9 36.62 20.22 -8.90
C THR A 9 35.28 20.96 -8.78
N MET A 10 34.97 21.92 -9.66
CA MET A 10 33.67 22.61 -9.63
C MET A 10 32.51 21.70 -10.03
N ALA A 11 32.71 20.78 -10.99
CA ALA A 11 31.69 19.80 -11.34
C ALA A 11 31.35 18.86 -10.18
N PHE A 12 32.34 18.46 -9.38
CA PHE A 12 32.12 17.64 -8.18
C PHE A 12 31.43 18.40 -7.04
N ILE A 13 31.72 19.69 -6.84
CA ILE A 13 31.04 20.51 -5.81
C ILE A 13 29.57 20.76 -6.19
N ALA A 14 29.28 20.98 -7.48
CA ALA A 14 27.91 21.14 -7.98
C ALA A 14 27.09 19.82 -7.89
N LEU A 15 27.73 18.66 -8.09
CA LEU A 15 27.07 17.35 -7.93
C LEU A 15 26.79 17.00 -6.46
N MET A 16 27.66 17.41 -5.53
CA MET A 16 27.43 17.22 -4.09
C MET A 16 26.29 18.09 -3.56
N SER A 17 26.04 19.28 -4.12
CA SER A 17 24.91 20.13 -3.72
C SER A 17 23.53 19.59 -4.11
N ILE A 18 23.44 18.63 -5.04
CA ILE A 18 22.15 18.01 -5.44
C ILE A 18 21.76 16.87 -4.47
N SER A 19 22.70 16.40 -3.65
CA SER A 19 22.50 15.22 -2.79
C SER A 19 21.89 15.54 -1.41
N PHE A 20 21.71 16.82 -1.07
CA PHE A 20 21.28 17.25 0.27
C PHE A 20 19.94 18.00 0.32
N THR A 21 19.30 18.28 -0.83
CA THR A 21 17.97 18.94 -0.84
C THR A 21 16.82 17.95 -0.71
N SER A 22 17.04 16.66 -0.97
CA SER A 22 15.96 15.67 -0.94
C SER A 22 15.47 15.36 0.48
N CYS A 23 16.32 15.50 1.50
CA CYS A 23 15.93 15.21 2.88
C CYS A 23 14.96 16.26 3.44
N ASP A 24 15.12 17.53 3.07
CA ASP A 24 14.17 18.59 3.46
C ASP A 24 12.88 18.46 2.66
N ASP A 25 12.98 18.23 1.35
CA ASP A 25 11.84 17.99 0.47
C ASP A 25 10.99 16.79 0.92
N ASP A 26 11.62 15.67 1.29
CA ASP A 26 10.94 14.44 1.70
C ASP A 26 10.19 14.62 3.04
N SER A 27 10.71 15.43 3.96
CA SER A 27 9.99 15.76 5.21
C SER A 27 8.81 16.67 4.98
N ASP A 28 8.94 17.67 4.08
CA ASP A 28 7.84 18.56 3.74
C ASP A 28 6.72 17.79 3.03
N ILE A 29 7.08 16.84 2.17
CA ILE A 29 6.13 15.89 1.58
C ILE A 29 5.42 15.09 2.68
N ALA A 30 6.17 14.46 3.59
CA ALA A 30 5.59 13.63 4.64
C ALA A 30 4.64 14.43 5.55
N TYR A 31 5.03 15.65 5.92
CA TYR A 31 4.20 16.57 6.69
C TYR A 31 2.92 16.98 5.95
N THR A 32 3.01 17.27 4.65
CA THR A 32 1.84 17.64 3.84
C THR A 32 0.91 16.45 3.62
N LEU A 33 1.48 15.25 3.48
CA LEU A 33 0.79 13.99 3.26
C LEU A 33 -0.04 13.58 4.48
N ASP A 34 0.41 13.89 5.70
CA ASP A 34 -0.31 13.60 6.94
C ASP A 34 -1.76 14.11 6.87
N GLY A 35 -2.70 13.20 7.14
CA GLY A 35 -4.12 13.47 6.99
C GLY A 35 -4.89 12.40 6.23
N THR A 36 -6.16 12.69 6.00
CA THR A 36 -7.07 11.81 5.26
C THR A 36 -7.32 12.37 3.86
N TRP A 37 -7.31 11.48 2.88
CA TRP A 37 -7.46 11.79 1.46
C TRP A 37 -8.53 10.89 0.86
N LYS A 38 -9.39 11.46 0.03
CA LYS A 38 -10.51 10.75 -0.59
C LYS A 38 -10.62 11.07 -2.07
N GLY A 39 -10.86 10.06 -2.87
CA GLY A 39 -11.04 10.22 -4.31
C GLY A 39 -10.86 8.91 -5.04
N ASN A 40 -10.65 8.95 -6.35
CA ASN A 40 -10.62 7.73 -7.14
C ASN A 40 -9.16 7.29 -7.37
N MET A 41 -8.81 6.10 -6.89
CA MET A 41 -7.51 5.44 -7.12
C MET A 41 -7.52 4.50 -8.34
N LEU A 42 -8.66 4.39 -9.03
CA LEU A 42 -8.90 3.48 -10.16
C LEU A 42 -8.57 2.03 -9.82
N VAL A 43 -8.99 1.58 -8.63
CA VAL A 43 -8.74 0.22 -8.15
C VAL A 43 -9.82 -0.75 -8.65
N GLU A 44 -9.38 -1.93 -9.07
CA GLU A 44 -10.23 -3.07 -9.42
C GLU A 44 -9.80 -4.32 -8.65
N TYR A 45 -10.78 -5.11 -8.22
CA TYR A 45 -10.61 -6.42 -7.64
C TYR A 45 -11.40 -7.44 -8.48
N GLY A 46 -10.71 -8.29 -9.22
CA GLY A 46 -11.36 -9.18 -10.19
C GLY A 46 -12.07 -8.41 -11.31
N ASN A 47 -13.41 -8.39 -11.28
CA ASN A 47 -14.26 -7.62 -12.21
C ASN A 47 -15.06 -6.51 -11.48
N HIS A 48 -14.63 -6.13 -10.27
CA HIS A 48 -15.32 -5.16 -9.43
C HIS A 48 -14.46 -3.91 -9.25
N ASN A 49 -14.93 -2.80 -9.83
CA ASN A 49 -14.28 -1.52 -9.71
C ASN A 49 -14.67 -0.83 -8.41
N ALA A 50 -13.68 -0.32 -7.68
CA ALA A 50 -13.91 0.60 -6.58
C ALA A 50 -14.47 1.93 -7.13
N LEU A 51 -15.44 2.49 -6.43
CA LEU A 51 -16.01 3.80 -6.73
C LEU A 51 -15.05 4.93 -6.33
N TYR A 52 -14.45 4.78 -5.16
CA TYR A 52 -13.48 5.69 -4.58
C TYR A 52 -12.71 4.98 -3.47
N SER A 53 -11.60 5.58 -3.06
CA SER A 53 -10.79 5.17 -1.94
C SER A 53 -10.71 6.29 -0.91
N VAL A 54 -10.48 5.88 0.34
CA VAL A 54 -10.14 6.78 1.44
C VAL A 54 -8.81 6.28 2.01
N ILE A 55 -7.82 7.16 2.05
CA ILE A 55 -6.48 6.85 2.52
C ILE A 55 -6.12 7.80 3.65
N ARG A 56 -5.76 7.24 4.79
CA ARG A 56 -5.22 7.95 5.95
C ARG A 56 -3.73 7.72 6.01
N PHE A 57 -2.96 8.80 6.06
CA PHE A 57 -1.53 8.77 6.41
C PHE A 57 -1.37 9.39 7.79
N ASP A 58 -0.81 8.64 8.73
CA ASP A 58 -0.44 9.10 10.07
C ASP A 58 1.09 9.13 10.18
N GLN A 59 1.68 10.33 10.25
CA GLN A 59 3.13 10.51 10.38
C GLN A 59 3.58 10.24 11.84
N ASN A 60 3.71 8.95 12.18
CA ASN A 60 3.96 8.51 13.56
C ASN A 60 5.18 7.60 13.74
N ASP A 61 5.91 7.29 12.67
CA ASP A 61 7.08 6.40 12.70
C ASP A 61 8.31 7.08 12.07
N GLY A 62 8.64 8.28 12.56
CA GLY A 62 9.74 9.10 12.06
C GLY A 62 9.28 10.28 11.18
N ILE A 63 10.24 11.10 10.74
CA ILE A 63 9.94 12.34 9.99
C ILE A 63 9.60 12.11 8.52
N TYR A 64 9.83 10.90 8.00
CA TYR A 64 9.60 10.54 6.59
C TYR A 64 8.60 9.40 6.43
N SER A 65 8.01 8.90 7.52
CA SER A 65 7.34 7.60 7.54
C SER A 65 6.25 7.54 8.59
N GLY A 66 5.40 6.54 8.45
CA GLY A 66 4.30 6.34 9.37
C GLY A 66 3.42 5.15 9.02
N THR A 67 2.31 5.06 9.72
CA THR A 67 1.26 4.07 9.49
C THR A 67 0.04 4.70 8.85
N GLY A 68 -1.00 3.91 8.60
CA GLY A 68 -2.27 4.45 8.14
C GLY A 68 -3.26 3.38 7.71
N TYR A 69 -4.23 3.81 6.92
CA TYR A 69 -5.30 2.95 6.39
C TYR A 69 -5.59 3.29 4.94
N TRP A 70 -5.93 2.29 4.14
CA TRP A 70 -6.41 2.42 2.78
C TRP A 70 -7.69 1.61 2.62
N ILE A 71 -8.79 2.29 2.34
CA ILE A 71 -10.11 1.68 2.18
C ILE A 71 -10.61 1.93 0.76
N ASP A 72 -10.96 0.88 0.03
CA ASP A 72 -11.61 0.96 -1.28
C ASP A 72 -13.10 0.65 -1.14
N TYR A 73 -13.97 1.53 -1.63
CA TYR A 73 -15.43 1.42 -1.51
C TYR A 73 -16.11 1.01 -2.81
N PHE A 74 -17.17 0.22 -2.70
CA PHE A 74 -17.96 -0.33 -3.80
C PHE A 74 -19.44 0.09 -3.69
N GLU A 75 -20.16 0.02 -4.80
CA GLU A 75 -21.60 0.34 -4.85
C GLU A 75 -22.44 -0.65 -4.04
N ARG A 76 -22.02 -1.92 -4.01
CA ARG A 76 -22.73 -3.02 -3.38
C ARG A 76 -21.79 -3.84 -2.52
N ASN A 77 -22.38 -4.69 -1.68
CA ASN A 77 -21.64 -5.67 -0.90
C ASN A 77 -20.82 -6.54 -1.87
N TYR A 78 -19.53 -6.68 -1.56
CA TYR A 78 -18.58 -7.37 -2.40
C TYR A 78 -17.79 -8.41 -1.59
N TRP A 79 -17.04 -7.97 -0.58
CA TRP A 79 -16.17 -8.83 0.21
C TRP A 79 -16.72 -9.01 1.63
N HIS A 80 -16.95 -10.25 2.08
CA HIS A 80 -17.59 -10.59 3.37
C HIS A 80 -18.92 -9.88 3.68
N GLY A 81 -19.68 -9.52 2.65
CA GLY A 81 -20.90 -8.74 2.83
C GLY A 81 -20.68 -7.25 3.11
N ASN A 82 -19.42 -6.79 3.11
CA ASN A 82 -19.06 -5.38 3.19
C ASN A 82 -19.04 -4.76 1.79
N ASN A 83 -19.35 -3.47 1.72
CA ASN A 83 -19.21 -2.66 0.51
C ASN A 83 -17.84 -1.98 0.43
N TYR A 84 -16.83 -2.55 1.07
CA TYR A 84 -15.47 -2.04 1.09
C TYR A 84 -14.45 -3.17 1.20
N ILE A 85 -13.19 -2.87 0.85
CA ILE A 85 -12.00 -3.63 1.22
C ILE A 85 -11.07 -2.69 1.97
N ALA A 86 -10.66 -3.10 3.16
CA ALA A 86 -9.81 -2.31 4.04
C ALA A 86 -8.38 -2.86 4.08
N ASN A 87 -7.40 -1.98 4.20
CA ASN A 87 -6.00 -2.34 4.38
C ASN A 87 -5.32 -1.42 5.38
N ARG A 88 -4.59 -1.98 6.35
CA ARG A 88 -3.61 -1.26 7.16
C ARG A 88 -2.36 -1.04 6.33
N ILE A 89 -1.77 0.15 6.44
CA ILE A 89 -0.58 0.49 5.66
C ILE A 89 0.58 0.96 6.52
N THR A 90 1.79 0.69 6.06
CA THR A 90 2.98 1.46 6.41
C THR A 90 3.43 2.24 5.20
N TRP A 91 4.00 3.41 5.40
CA TRP A 91 4.46 4.25 4.30
C TRP A 91 5.76 4.96 4.62
N THR A 92 6.50 5.32 3.57
CA THR A 92 7.75 6.07 3.67
C THR A 92 7.93 6.94 2.44
N VAL A 93 8.29 8.21 2.64
CA VAL A 93 8.77 9.10 1.61
C VAL A 93 10.26 8.91 1.45
N ARG A 94 10.71 8.65 0.22
CA ARG A 94 12.13 8.53 -0.08
C ARG A 94 12.39 8.94 -1.53
N ASN A 95 13.31 9.88 -1.73
CA ASN A 95 13.64 10.41 -3.05
C ASN A 95 12.39 10.93 -3.77
N ARG A 96 11.53 11.66 -3.06
CA ARG A 96 10.28 12.26 -3.56
C ARG A 96 9.22 11.26 -4.05
N ASN A 97 9.39 9.98 -3.77
CA ASN A 97 8.37 8.95 -3.99
C ASN A 97 7.79 8.51 -2.65
N ILE A 98 6.52 8.11 -2.65
CA ILE A 98 5.84 7.57 -1.46
C ILE A 98 5.69 6.06 -1.67
N TYR A 99 6.43 5.29 -0.88
CA TYR A 99 6.34 3.83 -0.86
C TYR A 99 5.33 3.43 0.19
N ILE A 100 4.43 2.51 -0.14
CA ILE A 100 3.35 2.06 0.75
C ILE A 100 3.30 0.54 0.71
N THR A 101 3.35 -0.08 1.89
CA THR A 101 3.09 -1.51 2.07
C THR A 101 1.66 -1.70 2.56
N LEU A 102 0.91 -2.53 1.85
CA LEU A 102 -0.46 -2.93 2.17
C LEU A 102 -0.40 -4.21 3.01
N LEU A 103 -0.46 -4.05 4.33
CA LEU A 103 -0.15 -5.12 5.28
C LEU A 103 -1.11 -6.31 5.18
N ASP A 104 -2.39 -6.04 4.96
CA ASP A 104 -3.42 -7.09 4.92
C ASP A 104 -3.52 -7.75 3.54
N GLU A 105 -2.94 -7.16 2.50
CA GLU A 105 -2.85 -7.77 1.17
C GLU A 105 -1.46 -8.36 0.88
N GLY A 106 -0.45 -7.99 1.67
CA GLY A 106 0.93 -8.44 1.49
C GLY A 106 1.54 -7.97 0.17
N SER A 107 1.25 -6.74 -0.25
CA SER A 107 1.75 -6.15 -1.50
C SER A 107 2.22 -4.71 -1.30
N ASP A 108 3.11 -4.24 -2.17
CA ASP A 108 3.60 -2.87 -2.14
C ASP A 108 3.07 -2.05 -3.34
N VAL A 109 2.95 -0.75 -3.11
CA VAL A 109 2.64 0.25 -4.14
C VAL A 109 3.53 1.47 -3.98
N VAL A 110 3.78 2.16 -5.09
CA VAL A 110 4.60 3.37 -5.13
C VAL A 110 3.81 4.49 -5.80
N ILE A 111 3.75 5.65 -5.12
CA ILE A 111 3.24 6.89 -5.69
C ILE A 111 4.41 7.78 -6.12
N TYR A 112 4.33 8.28 -7.35
CA TYR A 112 5.37 9.08 -7.98
C TYR A 112 4.77 10.11 -8.94
N ASP A 113 5.61 11.07 -9.37
CA ASP A 113 5.22 12.16 -10.29
C ASP A 113 3.88 12.80 -9.92
N TYR A 114 3.80 13.28 -8.68
CA TYR A 114 2.60 13.81 -8.08
C TYR A 114 2.70 15.30 -7.78
N ALA A 115 1.53 15.94 -7.77
CA ALA A 115 1.30 17.23 -7.14
C ALA A 115 0.59 16.99 -5.80
N LEU A 116 1.20 17.47 -4.72
CA LEU A 116 0.68 17.39 -3.36
C LEU A 116 0.61 18.80 -2.79
N GLY A 117 -0.55 19.17 -2.26
CA GLY A 117 -0.75 20.39 -1.49
C GLY A 117 -1.97 20.25 -0.58
N ASP A 118 -2.21 21.23 0.28
CA ASP A 118 -3.14 21.14 1.42
C ASP A 118 -4.55 20.57 1.13
N ARG A 119 -5.04 20.70 -0.12
CA ARG A 119 -6.40 20.29 -0.51
C ARG A 119 -6.47 19.20 -1.56
N LYS A 120 -5.40 19.00 -2.33
CA LYS A 120 -5.42 18.13 -3.51
C LYS A 120 -4.13 17.33 -3.59
N PHE A 121 -4.27 16.06 -3.90
CA PHE A 121 -3.19 15.12 -4.10
C PHE A 121 -3.48 14.30 -5.35
N SER A 122 -2.64 14.43 -6.37
CA SER A 122 -2.84 13.74 -7.65
C SER A 122 -1.50 13.36 -8.26
N GLY A 123 -1.43 12.21 -8.92
CA GLY A 123 -0.20 11.71 -9.53
C GLY A 123 -0.40 10.30 -10.05
N TYR A 124 0.69 9.55 -10.11
CA TYR A 124 0.65 8.16 -10.55
C TYR A 124 0.90 7.21 -9.38
N VAL A 125 0.19 6.09 -9.39
CA VAL A 125 0.43 4.95 -8.50
C VAL A 125 0.77 3.74 -9.35
N ASP A 126 1.76 2.96 -8.92
CA ASP A 126 2.16 1.68 -9.51
C ASP A 126 2.16 0.60 -8.43
N ALA A 127 1.67 -0.58 -8.75
CA ALA A 127 1.76 -1.78 -7.90
C ALA A 127 2.83 -2.72 -8.47
N ASP A 128 3.44 -3.54 -7.63
CA ASP A 128 4.51 -4.48 -8.05
C ASP A 128 4.13 -5.45 -9.18
N ASN A 129 2.84 -5.55 -9.52
CA ASN A 129 2.33 -6.30 -10.67
C ASN A 129 2.37 -5.54 -12.01
N GLY A 130 2.97 -4.34 -12.05
CA GLY A 130 3.15 -3.50 -13.24
C GLY A 130 1.90 -2.72 -13.66
N ASN A 131 0.87 -2.68 -12.82
CA ASN A 131 -0.34 -1.91 -13.06
C ASN A 131 -0.17 -0.50 -12.53
N ARG A 132 -0.41 0.49 -13.41
CA ARG A 132 -0.34 1.91 -13.07
C ARG A 132 -1.66 2.64 -13.28
N ALA A 133 -1.95 3.63 -12.47
CA ALA A 133 -3.08 4.53 -12.70
C ALA A 133 -2.74 5.98 -12.32
N TYR A 134 -3.38 6.92 -13.00
CA TYR A 134 -3.43 8.31 -12.55
C TYR A 134 -4.57 8.46 -11.54
N PHE A 135 -4.30 9.05 -10.39
CA PHE A 135 -5.29 9.25 -9.34
C PHE A 135 -5.50 10.73 -9.04
N GLU A 136 -6.65 11.01 -8.44
CA GLU A 136 -6.96 12.32 -7.88
C GLU A 136 -7.71 12.16 -6.55
N LEU A 137 -7.10 12.70 -5.49
CA LEU A 137 -7.62 12.71 -4.15
C LEU A 137 -7.76 14.15 -3.64
N TYR A 138 -8.71 14.33 -2.74
CA TYR A 138 -8.98 15.58 -2.06
C TYR A 138 -8.86 15.37 -0.56
N ARG A 139 -8.42 16.41 0.15
CA ARG A 139 -8.35 16.41 1.60
C ARG A 139 -9.75 16.14 2.16
N ASP A 140 -9.87 15.12 3.01
CA ASP A 140 -11.11 14.76 3.66
C ASP A 140 -11.00 15.06 5.16
N SER A 141 -11.95 15.85 5.69
CA SER A 141 -12.03 16.17 7.11
C SER A 141 -13.00 15.26 7.86
N TYR A 142 -13.61 14.27 7.18
CA TYR A 142 -14.49 13.32 7.82
C TYR A 142 -13.73 12.45 8.84
N SER A 143 -14.36 12.25 9.99
CA SER A 143 -13.83 11.42 11.07
C SER A 143 -14.31 9.98 10.90
N TYR A 144 -13.49 9.16 10.26
CA TYR A 144 -13.75 7.73 10.12
C TYR A 144 -13.44 6.99 11.43
N ASN A 145 -14.26 6.01 11.79
CA ASN A 145 -13.91 5.06 12.86
C ASN A 145 -13.10 3.91 12.27
N TRP A 146 -11.79 4.11 12.15
CA TRP A 146 -10.89 3.13 11.56
C TRP A 146 -10.93 1.76 12.26
N ARG A 147 -11.32 1.70 13.53
CA ARG A 147 -11.37 0.44 14.29
C ARG A 147 -12.51 -0.50 13.87
N ASP A 148 -13.52 0.02 13.17
CA ASP A 148 -14.74 -0.73 12.82
C ASP A 148 -14.64 -1.43 11.46
N TYR A 149 -13.51 -1.28 10.75
CA TYR A 149 -13.32 -1.95 9.47
C TYR A 149 -12.94 -3.41 9.64
N ASP A 150 -13.48 -4.24 8.75
CA ASP A 150 -13.05 -5.62 8.57
C ASP A 150 -11.72 -5.68 7.81
N TRP A 151 -10.67 -6.13 8.49
CA TRP A 151 -9.32 -6.25 7.95
C TRP A 151 -9.06 -7.60 7.26
N GLY A 152 -10.07 -8.47 7.16
CA GLY A 152 -10.05 -9.72 6.39
C GLY A 152 -9.24 -10.87 6.98
N TYR A 153 -8.48 -10.68 8.08
CA TYR A 153 -7.76 -11.76 8.77
C TYR A 153 -7.85 -11.66 10.29
N ASP A 154 -9.03 -11.34 10.80
CA ASP A 154 -9.32 -11.45 12.23
C ASP A 154 -10.62 -12.24 12.44
N TRP A 155 -10.49 -13.56 12.38
CA TRP A 155 -11.31 -14.44 13.21
C TRP A 155 -10.42 -14.94 14.34
N ASP A 156 -10.15 -14.09 15.34
CA ASP A 156 -10.10 -14.50 16.75
C ASP A 156 -10.38 -13.32 17.70
N TYR A 157 -11.66 -13.23 18.08
CA TYR A 157 -12.26 -12.52 19.21
C TYR A 157 -11.33 -12.01 20.34
N ASP A 158 -11.54 -10.76 20.77
CA ASP A 158 -11.31 -10.38 22.18
C ASP A 158 -12.55 -9.71 22.80
N ASP A 159 -13.57 -10.53 23.05
CA ASP A 159 -14.53 -10.31 24.10
C ASP A 159 -14.93 -11.66 24.73
N GLY A 160 -13.97 -12.22 25.47
CA GLY A 160 -14.25 -12.88 26.73
C GLY A 160 -14.67 -14.36 26.70
N TRP A 161 -13.87 -15.14 27.43
CA TRP A 161 -14.18 -16.43 28.05
C TRP A 161 -14.00 -17.71 27.20
N GLY A 162 -12.81 -18.29 27.39
CA GLY A 162 -12.66 -19.71 27.75
C GLY A 162 -12.85 -20.73 26.63
N TYR A 163 -11.74 -21.26 26.13
CA TYR A 163 -11.36 -22.69 26.12
C TYR A 163 -10.16 -22.82 25.16
N SER A 164 -8.98 -23.10 25.71
CA SER A 164 -7.78 -23.37 24.91
C SER A 164 -7.98 -24.64 24.09
N LYS A 165 -7.85 -24.55 22.76
CA LYS A 165 -7.73 -25.74 21.91
C LYS A 165 -6.37 -25.76 21.22
N GLN A 166 -5.74 -26.93 21.31
CA GLN A 166 -4.40 -27.21 20.83
C GLN A 166 -4.29 -26.97 19.33
N HIS A 167 -3.23 -26.27 18.95
CA HIS A 167 -2.75 -26.11 17.59
C HIS A 167 -2.46 -27.50 16.98
N SER A 168 -3.41 -28.11 16.29
CA SER A 168 -3.12 -29.28 15.46
C SER A 168 -2.57 -28.78 14.13
N GLY A 169 -1.26 -28.63 14.07
CA GLY A 169 -0.54 -28.41 12.81
C GLY A 169 -0.81 -29.56 11.86
N LEU A 170 -1.74 -29.34 10.93
CA LEU A 170 -1.91 -30.15 9.73
C LEU A 170 -2.18 -29.16 8.60
N GLU A 171 -1.11 -28.85 7.87
CA GLU A 171 -1.15 -28.10 6.63
C GLU A 171 -2.15 -28.76 5.67
N ASN A 172 -2.93 -27.92 4.98
CA ASN A 172 -3.89 -28.31 3.96
C ASN A 172 -3.18 -28.73 2.65
N THR A 173 -2.23 -29.67 2.72
CA THR A 173 -1.57 -30.26 1.56
C THR A 173 -2.37 -31.47 1.08
N GLN A 174 -3.09 -31.33 -0.03
CA GLN A 174 -3.77 -32.46 -0.64
C GLN A 174 -2.76 -33.27 -1.49
N ILE A 175 -2.44 -34.48 -1.04
CA ILE A 175 -1.60 -35.41 -1.81
C ILE A 175 -2.47 -36.13 -2.84
N VAL A 176 -2.30 -35.82 -4.12
CA VAL A 176 -2.86 -36.63 -5.22
C VAL A 176 -1.89 -37.78 -5.52
N SER A 177 -2.15 -38.97 -4.97
CA SER A 177 -1.39 -40.20 -5.30
C SER A 177 -1.59 -40.59 -6.77
N ARG A 178 -0.73 -41.30 -7.52
CA ARG A 178 0.56 -42.01 -7.30
C ARG A 178 1.12 -42.31 -8.70
N GLY A 179 2.36 -41.93 -9.03
CA GLY A 179 2.98 -42.35 -10.29
C GLY A 179 4.36 -41.76 -10.58
N ALA A 180 5.40 -42.56 -10.33
CA ALA A 180 6.82 -42.37 -10.70
C ALA A 180 7.60 -41.24 -10.00
N LYS A 181 8.88 -41.53 -9.77
CA LYS A 181 9.83 -40.82 -8.91
C LYS A 181 10.19 -39.42 -9.45
N ASP A 182 10.38 -38.49 -8.50
CA ASP A 182 11.16 -37.24 -8.61
C ASP A 182 10.51 -35.95 -9.15
N SER A 183 9.22 -35.71 -8.91
CA SER A 183 8.73 -34.33 -8.77
C SER A 183 7.46 -34.25 -7.94
N VAL A 184 7.56 -33.74 -6.72
CA VAL A 184 6.40 -33.25 -5.96
C VAL A 184 6.13 -31.84 -6.47
N GLU A 185 5.12 -31.69 -7.31
CA GLU A 185 4.61 -30.37 -7.67
C GLU A 185 3.65 -29.91 -6.56
N TYR A 186 4.09 -28.92 -5.78
CA TYR A 186 3.24 -28.29 -4.79
C TYR A 186 2.30 -27.33 -5.51
N VAL A 187 1.10 -27.80 -5.84
CA VAL A 187 0.02 -26.92 -6.28
C VAL A 187 -0.51 -26.21 -5.04
N LYS A 188 -0.28 -24.90 -4.93
CA LYS A 188 -1.01 -24.07 -3.96
C LYS A 188 -2.49 -24.16 -4.34
N VAL A 189 -3.26 -24.90 -3.56
CA VAL A 189 -4.73 -24.80 -3.62
C VAL A 189 -5.05 -23.37 -3.23
N ALA A 190 -5.75 -22.63 -4.11
CA ALA A 190 -6.20 -21.29 -3.77
C ALA A 190 -7.01 -21.37 -2.48
N ASP A 191 -6.54 -20.67 -1.45
CA ASP A 191 -7.28 -20.54 -0.21
C ASP A 191 -8.48 -19.63 -0.50
N ASP A 192 -9.70 -20.17 -0.40
CA ASP A 192 -10.94 -19.40 -0.57
C ASP A 192 -11.05 -18.23 0.44
N ASN A 193 -10.14 -18.17 1.43
CA ASN A 193 -10.04 -17.09 2.41
C ASN A 193 -9.05 -15.97 2.02
N GLN A 194 -8.40 -16.04 0.86
CA GLN A 194 -7.44 -15.01 0.46
C GLN A 194 -8.18 -13.74 -0.01
N LYS A 195 -7.85 -12.59 0.58
CA LYS A 195 -8.32 -11.28 0.09
C LYS A 195 -8.14 -11.16 -1.43
N PRO A 196 -9.10 -10.56 -2.16
CA PRO A 196 -8.99 -10.42 -3.59
C PRO A 196 -7.81 -9.52 -3.94
N VAL A 197 -7.18 -9.79 -5.09
CA VAL A 197 -5.98 -9.06 -5.53
C VAL A 197 -6.36 -7.73 -6.15
N ARG A 198 -5.80 -6.64 -5.64
CA ARG A 198 -5.97 -5.30 -6.22
C ARG A 198 -5.23 -5.12 -7.54
N ARG A 199 -5.81 -4.33 -8.43
CA ARG A 199 -5.20 -3.85 -9.67
C ARG A 199 -5.55 -2.39 -9.90
N PHE A 200 -4.64 -1.65 -10.51
CA PHE A 200 -4.90 -0.29 -10.95
C PHE A 200 -5.33 -0.30 -12.42
N VAL A 201 -6.51 0.25 -12.70
CA VAL A 201 -7.09 0.31 -14.03
C VAL A 201 -6.49 1.51 -14.77
N VAL A 202 -5.70 1.23 -15.79
CA VAL A 202 -5.22 2.24 -16.73
C VAL A 202 -6.44 2.79 -17.48
N LYS A 203 -6.71 4.09 -17.37
CA LYS A 203 -7.59 4.81 -18.28
C LYS A 203 -6.78 5.66 -19.24
#